data_AF-A0A421JSY2-F1
#
_entry.id   AF-A0A421JSY2-F1
#
_cell.length_a   1.000
_cell.length_b   1.000
_cell.length_c   1.000
_cell.angle_alpha   90.00
_cell.angle_beta   90.00
_cell.angle_gamma   90.00
#
_symmetry.space_group_name_H-M   'P 1'
#
loop_
_entity.id
_entity.type
_entity.pdbx_description
1 polymer ?
#
loop_
_entity_poly.entity_id
_entity_poly.type
_entity_poly.pdbx_seq_one_letter_code
_entity_poly.pdbx_strand_id
1 'polypeptide(L)'
;MHSVKYENLLPIARLCGLTNFTVLGCNEDKLGALLSIGLNHLPIKTLNIAFRYDIERNLSIRQLQDIFNLMNLTTLEIRFWVRSRYPDHFEQELQDVFSKLTNIKHLSLLSQNIKFGKLMSMLKPNSLHSFQLRIIKFSEVVGTISLEDILKHQEGSLRRLYWGHNKTRKGRVYSLQELDRVIKVECRDDNSQELRDDLTQIRKILRGTRFPQLRQVVLNECCYFIKRHSKENIYVVPCNTIMSTNNNNLLEYNLFV
;
A
#
# COMPACT_ATOMS: atom_id res chain seq x y z
N MET A 1 -15.95 9.19 12.14
CA MET A 1 -15.05 8.06 12.45
C MET A 1 -15.14 7.80 13.96
N HIS A 2 -15.83 6.74 14.38
CA HIS A 2 -15.97 6.43 15.81
C HIS A 2 -14.72 5.68 16.27
N SER A 3 -13.98 6.26 17.22
CA SER A 3 -12.86 5.58 17.90
C SER A 3 -13.43 4.83 19.09
N VAL A 4 -13.49 3.50 19.01
CA VAL A 4 -13.98 2.67 20.11
C VAL A 4 -12.82 2.41 21.08
N LYS A 5 -12.95 2.87 22.32
CA LYS A 5 -12.02 2.52 23.40
C LYS A 5 -12.14 1.02 23.71
N TYR A 6 -11.03 0.41 24.12
CA TYR A 6 -10.88 -1.02 24.39
C TYR A 6 -11.95 -1.61 25.34
N GLU A 7 -12.52 -0.77 26.22
CA GLU A 7 -13.54 -1.15 27.19
C GLU A 7 -14.96 -1.33 26.59
N ASN A 8 -15.17 -0.98 25.32
CA ASN A 8 -16.49 -1.01 24.65
C ASN A 8 -16.52 -1.94 23.42
N LEU A 9 -15.77 -3.04 23.45
CA LEU A 9 -15.65 -3.96 22.32
C LEU A 9 -16.89 -4.84 22.09
N LEU A 10 -17.61 -5.24 23.14
CA LEU A 10 -18.79 -6.12 23.03
C LEU A 10 -19.96 -5.52 22.19
N PRO A 11 -20.30 -4.23 22.31
CA PRO A 11 -21.29 -3.60 21.43
C PRO A 11 -20.96 -3.69 19.93
N ILE A 12 -19.68 -3.83 19.55
CA ILE A 12 -19.26 -3.90 18.14
C ILE A 12 -19.87 -5.13 17.45
N ALA A 13 -20.00 -6.26 18.16
CA ALA A 13 -20.58 -7.49 17.63
C ALA A 13 -22.02 -7.29 17.11
N ARG A 14 -22.73 -6.26 17.60
CA ARG A 14 -24.11 -5.95 17.21
C ARG A 14 -24.20 -4.96 16.04
N LEU A 15 -23.07 -4.40 15.59
CA LEU A 15 -23.03 -3.46 14.49
C LEU A 15 -23.07 -4.19 13.14
N CYS A 16 -24.21 -4.77 12.81
CA CYS A 16 -24.41 -5.54 11.57
C CYS A 16 -24.12 -4.73 10.28
N GLY A 17 -24.12 -3.40 10.34
CA GLY A 17 -23.72 -2.52 9.23
C GLY A 17 -22.24 -2.12 9.20
N LEU A 18 -21.40 -2.71 10.05
CA LEU A 18 -19.99 -2.32 10.17
C LEU A 18 -19.16 -2.80 8.97
N THR A 19 -18.92 -1.91 8.01
CA THR A 19 -18.14 -2.23 6.80
C THR A 19 -16.68 -1.78 6.86
N ASN A 20 -16.33 -0.88 7.78
CA ASN A 20 -14.98 -0.33 7.91
C ASN A 20 -14.50 -0.48 9.34
N PHE A 21 -13.32 -1.06 9.54
CA PHE A 21 -12.77 -1.30 10.86
C PHE A 21 -11.31 -0.90 10.92
N THR A 22 -10.93 -0.21 12.01
CA THR A 22 -9.57 0.29 12.20
C THR A 22 -9.06 -0.10 13.58
N VAL A 23 -7.89 -0.73 13.62
CA VAL A 23 -7.18 -1.13 14.83
C VAL A 23 -5.81 -0.47 14.85
N LEU A 24 -5.59 0.44 15.81
CA LEU A 24 -4.32 1.14 15.96
C LEU A 24 -3.53 0.60 17.16
N GLY A 25 -2.21 0.46 16.96
CA GLY A 25 -1.30 -0.05 17.98
C GLY A 25 -1.71 -1.44 18.45
N CYS A 26 -1.99 -2.34 17.50
CA CYS A 26 -2.35 -3.72 17.75
C CYS A 26 -1.18 -4.47 18.38
N ASN A 27 -1.51 -5.23 19.42
CA ASN A 27 -0.63 -6.10 20.21
C ASN A 27 -1.35 -7.44 20.46
N GLU A 28 -0.72 -8.36 21.18
CA GLU A 28 -1.27 -9.67 21.51
C GLU A 28 -2.60 -9.56 22.28
N ASP A 29 -2.64 -8.75 23.34
CA ASP A 29 -3.85 -8.54 24.14
C ASP A 29 -5.02 -8.06 23.28
N LYS A 30 -4.78 -7.11 22.37
CA LYS A 30 -5.80 -6.60 21.44
C LYS A 30 -6.25 -7.65 20.46
N LEU A 31 -5.36 -8.48 19.90
CA LEU A 31 -5.79 -9.56 19.02
C LEU A 31 -6.68 -10.56 19.78
N GLY A 32 -6.26 -10.96 20.99
CA GLY A 32 -7.05 -11.84 21.86
C GLY A 32 -8.43 -11.27 22.20
N ALA A 33 -8.50 -9.97 22.51
CA ALA A 33 -9.76 -9.29 22.76
C ALA A 33 -10.64 -9.16 21.50
N LEU A 34 -10.05 -8.96 20.32
CA LEU A 34 -10.80 -8.89 19.07
C LEU A 34 -11.37 -10.27 18.66
N LEU A 35 -10.65 -11.35 18.96
CA LEU A 35 -11.07 -12.72 18.68
C LEU A 35 -12.39 -13.07 19.37
N SER A 36 -12.61 -12.59 20.61
CA SER A 36 -13.82 -12.88 21.38
C SER A 36 -15.07 -12.11 20.93
N ILE A 37 -14.94 -11.12 20.04
CA ILE A 37 -16.07 -10.28 19.58
C ILE A 37 -16.88 -10.96 18.47
N GLY A 38 -16.27 -11.86 17.69
CA GLY A 38 -16.91 -12.45 16.51
C GLY A 38 -16.96 -11.50 15.31
N LEU A 39 -15.89 -10.72 15.07
CA LEU A 39 -15.81 -9.78 13.94
C LEU A 39 -15.84 -10.48 12.56
N ASN A 40 -15.55 -11.78 12.51
CA ASN A 40 -15.65 -12.60 11.32
C ASN A 40 -17.09 -12.74 10.78
N HIS A 41 -18.11 -12.49 11.62
CA HIS A 41 -19.51 -12.48 11.21
C HIS A 41 -19.99 -11.11 10.69
N LEU A 42 -19.19 -10.06 10.85
CA LEU A 42 -19.55 -8.71 10.40
C LEU A 42 -19.19 -8.51 8.92
N PRO A 43 -19.92 -7.67 8.18
CA PRO A 43 -19.66 -7.42 6.76
C PRO A 43 -18.52 -6.41 6.55
N ILE A 44 -17.41 -6.57 7.27
CA ILE A 44 -16.24 -5.71 7.15
C ILE A 44 -15.62 -5.91 5.76
N LYS A 45 -15.52 -4.81 5.01
CA LYS A 45 -14.93 -4.75 3.66
C LYS A 45 -13.60 -3.99 3.64
N THR A 46 -13.41 -3.09 4.61
CA THR A 46 -12.18 -2.29 4.77
C THR A 46 -11.60 -2.56 6.15
N LEU A 47 -10.37 -3.06 6.18
CA LEU A 47 -9.61 -3.25 7.41
C LEU A 47 -8.35 -2.40 7.38
N ASN A 48 -8.14 -1.58 8.41
CA ASN A 48 -6.88 -0.88 8.67
C ASN A 48 -6.31 -1.35 10.00
N ILE A 49 -5.17 -2.03 9.98
CA ILE A 49 -4.53 -2.54 11.18
C ILE A 49 -3.07 -2.09 11.26
N ALA A 50 -2.69 -1.53 12.40
CA ALA A 50 -1.33 -1.09 12.65
C ALA A 50 -0.76 -1.79 13.88
N PHE A 51 0.23 -2.65 13.68
CA PHE A 51 0.98 -3.33 14.74
C PHE A 51 2.10 -2.42 15.25
N ARG A 52 2.32 -2.43 16.56
CA ARG A 52 3.35 -1.62 17.21
C ARG A 52 4.29 -2.52 18.00
N TYR A 53 5.55 -2.62 17.60
CA TYR A 53 6.68 -3.24 18.33
C TYR A 53 6.52 -4.71 18.80
N ASP A 54 5.31 -5.28 18.78
CA ASP A 54 5.01 -6.58 19.39
C ASP A 54 5.20 -7.74 18.42
N ILE A 55 5.33 -7.50 17.12
CA ILE A 55 5.72 -8.55 16.15
C ILE A 55 7.11 -9.10 16.49
N GLU A 56 7.96 -8.27 17.11
CA GLU A 56 9.28 -8.68 17.60
C GLU A 56 9.20 -9.69 18.75
N ARG A 57 8.03 -9.82 19.38
CA ARG A 57 7.75 -10.72 20.50
C ARG A 57 7.01 -11.99 20.07
N ASN A 58 7.15 -12.40 18.81
CA ASN A 58 6.47 -13.56 18.22
C ASN A 58 4.93 -13.44 18.16
N LEU A 59 4.40 -12.22 18.01
CA LEU A 59 2.98 -12.03 17.74
C LEU A 59 2.60 -12.71 16.41
N SER A 60 1.70 -13.69 16.47
CA SER A 60 1.21 -14.37 15.28
C SER A 60 0.17 -13.51 14.54
N ILE A 61 0.51 -13.07 13.33
CA ILE A 61 -0.42 -12.35 12.45
C ILE A 61 -1.45 -13.29 11.81
N ARG A 62 -1.24 -14.60 11.90
CA ARG A 62 -2.18 -15.61 11.41
C ARG A 62 -3.55 -15.51 12.07
N GLN A 63 -3.60 -15.05 13.33
CA GLN A 63 -4.86 -14.83 14.08
C GLN A 63 -5.84 -13.89 13.38
N LEU A 64 -5.38 -13.05 12.44
CA LEU A 64 -6.29 -12.21 11.65
C LEU A 64 -7.30 -13.02 10.83
N GLN A 65 -6.98 -14.27 10.48
CA GLN A 65 -7.88 -15.17 9.77
C GLN A 65 -9.05 -15.63 10.64
N ASP A 66 -8.83 -15.74 11.94
CA ASP A 66 -9.84 -16.17 12.91
C ASP A 66 -10.68 -14.98 13.38
N ILE A 67 -10.07 -13.80 13.47
CA ILE A 67 -10.72 -12.55 13.89
C ILE A 67 -11.60 -11.99 12.77
N PHE A 68 -11.14 -11.99 11.51
CA PHE A 68 -11.81 -11.33 10.40
C PHE A 68 -12.13 -12.29 9.26
N ASN A 69 -13.27 -12.08 8.59
CA ASN A 69 -13.54 -12.75 7.33
C ASN A 69 -12.74 -12.09 6.20
N LEU A 70 -11.49 -12.54 6.03
CA LEU A 70 -10.55 -11.98 5.06
C LEU A 70 -11.03 -12.07 3.61
N MET A 71 -11.85 -13.07 3.28
CA MET A 71 -12.42 -13.21 1.94
C MET A 71 -13.39 -12.07 1.62
N ASN A 72 -13.99 -11.43 2.62
CA ASN A 72 -14.94 -10.32 2.41
C ASN A 72 -14.25 -8.96 2.21
N LEU A 73 -12.95 -8.88 2.49
CA LEU A 73 -12.18 -7.64 2.39
C LEU A 73 -11.97 -7.24 0.93
N THR A 74 -12.36 -6.01 0.62
CA THR A 74 -12.00 -5.33 -0.63
C THR A 74 -10.83 -4.36 -0.43
N THR A 75 -10.60 -3.91 0.80
CA THR A 75 -9.52 -3.00 1.17
C THR A 75 -8.80 -3.50 2.42
N LEU A 76 -7.47 -3.59 2.36
CA LEU A 76 -6.61 -3.93 3.48
C LEU A 76 -5.47 -2.93 3.56
N GLU A 77 -5.33 -2.30 4.73
CA GLU A 77 -4.14 -1.56 5.10
C GLU A 77 -3.49 -2.22 6.31
N ILE A 78 -2.26 -2.67 6.15
CA ILE A 78 -1.50 -3.30 7.23
C ILE A 78 -0.16 -2.59 7.42
N ARG A 79 0.09 -2.19 8.67
CA ARG A 79 1.29 -1.43 9.03
C ARG A 79 2.04 -2.13 10.15
N PHE A 80 3.31 -2.40 9.89
CA PHE A 80 4.20 -3.07 10.82
C PHE A 80 5.27 -2.11 11.31
N TRP A 81 5.01 -1.47 12.46
CA TRP A 81 5.98 -0.58 13.11
C TRP A 81 6.93 -1.40 13.97
N VAL A 82 8.04 -1.83 13.37
CA VAL A 82 9.07 -2.63 14.03
C VAL A 82 10.43 -1.93 14.00
N ARG A 83 11.15 -2.06 15.11
CA ARG A 83 12.53 -1.63 15.35
C ARG A 83 13.53 -2.76 15.24
N SER A 84 13.11 -4.02 15.17
CA SER A 84 13.99 -5.19 14.98
C SER A 84 13.51 -6.12 13.86
N ARG A 85 14.32 -7.12 13.52
CA ARG A 85 14.03 -8.08 12.44
C ARG A 85 12.75 -8.87 12.75
N TYR A 86 11.97 -9.17 11.72
CA TYR A 86 10.81 -10.05 11.86
C TYR A 86 11.20 -11.48 12.29
N PRO A 87 10.35 -12.16 13.08
CA PRO A 87 10.51 -13.60 13.34
C PRO A 87 10.55 -14.42 12.06
N ASP A 88 11.23 -15.56 12.06
CA ASP A 88 11.43 -16.38 10.85
C ASP A 88 10.11 -16.92 10.24
N HIS A 89 9.07 -17.09 11.06
CA HIS A 89 7.75 -17.53 10.61
C HIS A 89 6.89 -16.41 10.01
N PHE A 90 7.27 -15.14 10.18
CA PHE A 90 6.45 -13.98 9.83
C PHE A 90 6.04 -13.96 8.35
N GLU A 91 6.99 -14.20 7.43
CA GLU A 91 6.69 -14.20 6.00
C GLU A 91 5.71 -15.32 5.62
N GLN A 92 5.77 -16.47 6.30
CA GLN A 92 4.87 -17.58 6.04
C GLN A 92 3.46 -17.26 6.54
N GLU A 93 3.32 -16.71 7.75
CA GLU A 93 2.01 -16.29 8.25
C GLU A 93 1.38 -15.19 7.37
N LEU A 94 2.19 -14.27 6.85
CA LEU A 94 1.72 -13.23 5.95
C LEU A 94 1.22 -13.82 4.63
N GLN A 95 1.91 -14.84 4.10
CA GLN A 95 1.43 -15.59 2.94
C GLN A 95 0.10 -16.28 3.22
N ASP A 96 -0.05 -16.91 4.39
CA ASP A 96 -1.29 -17.56 4.78
C ASP A 96 -2.44 -16.54 4.82
N VAL A 97 -2.22 -15.37 5.42
CA VAL A 97 -3.20 -14.26 5.44
C VAL A 97 -3.54 -13.80 4.01
N PHE A 98 -2.54 -13.58 3.16
CA PHE A 98 -2.74 -13.09 1.79
C PHE A 98 -3.45 -14.11 0.89
N SER A 99 -3.25 -15.40 1.12
CA SER A 99 -3.94 -16.47 0.38
C SER A 99 -5.47 -16.42 0.54
N LYS A 100 -5.97 -15.79 1.62
CA LYS A 100 -7.41 -15.63 1.91
C LYS A 100 -8.01 -14.34 1.35
N LEU A 101 -7.20 -13.41 0.82
CA LEU A 101 -7.64 -12.11 0.31
C LEU A 101 -8.21 -12.21 -1.11
N THR A 102 -9.23 -13.05 -1.33
CA THR A 102 -9.72 -13.40 -2.66
C THR A 102 -10.45 -12.27 -3.39
N ASN A 103 -10.95 -11.27 -2.66
CA ASN A 103 -11.73 -10.14 -3.18
C ASN A 103 -11.02 -8.78 -3.06
N ILE A 104 -9.73 -8.79 -2.71
CA ILE A 104 -8.98 -7.56 -2.47
C ILE A 104 -8.83 -6.73 -3.75
N LYS A 105 -9.08 -5.43 -3.63
CA LYS A 105 -8.92 -4.44 -4.73
C LYS A 105 -7.93 -3.34 -4.35
N HIS A 106 -7.81 -3.04 -3.07
CA HIS A 106 -6.94 -1.99 -2.57
C HIS A 106 -6.09 -2.53 -1.43
N LEU A 107 -4.78 -2.49 -1.61
CA LEU A 107 -3.83 -3.03 -0.65
C LEU A 107 -2.80 -1.96 -0.29
N SER A 108 -2.60 -1.73 1.01
CA SER A 108 -1.50 -0.94 1.54
C SER A 108 -0.70 -1.75 2.53
N LEU A 109 0.62 -1.81 2.31
CA LEU A 109 1.56 -2.54 3.13
C LEU A 109 2.71 -1.61 3.52
N LEU A 110 2.91 -1.47 4.83
CA LEU A 110 4.07 -0.80 5.42
C LEU A 110 4.85 -1.84 6.23
N SER A 111 6.04 -2.20 5.76
CA SER A 111 6.81 -3.34 6.27
C SER A 111 8.31 -3.12 6.10
N GLN A 112 9.15 -3.86 6.82
CA GLN A 112 10.55 -4.03 6.39
C GLN A 112 10.61 -4.83 5.07
N ASN A 113 11.82 -4.94 4.50
CA ASN A 113 12.04 -5.74 3.30
C ASN A 113 11.70 -7.21 3.55
N ILE A 114 10.79 -7.76 2.75
CA ILE A 114 10.37 -9.16 2.74
C ILE A 114 10.26 -9.64 1.29
N LYS A 115 9.98 -10.93 1.07
CA LYS A 115 9.75 -11.49 -0.27
C LYS A 115 8.42 -11.05 -0.88
N PHE A 116 8.27 -9.75 -1.16
CA PHE A 116 7.04 -9.15 -1.70
C PHE A 116 6.57 -9.82 -3.00
N GLY A 117 7.47 -10.24 -3.90
CA GLY A 117 7.08 -10.96 -5.11
C GLY A 117 6.31 -12.26 -4.82
N LYS A 118 6.78 -13.05 -3.84
CA LYS A 118 6.10 -14.27 -3.38
C LYS A 118 4.78 -13.95 -2.68
N LEU A 119 4.75 -12.86 -1.90
CA LEU A 119 3.54 -12.44 -1.22
C LEU A 119 2.45 -12.01 -2.21
N MET A 120 2.81 -11.19 -3.21
CA MET A 120 1.88 -10.70 -4.22
C MET A 120 1.38 -11.81 -5.15
N SER A 121 2.14 -12.89 -5.36
CA SER A 121 1.68 -14.05 -6.12
C SER A 121 0.58 -14.85 -5.41
N MET A 122 0.33 -14.61 -4.11
CA MET A 122 -0.79 -15.24 -3.40
C MET A 122 -2.14 -14.59 -3.74
N LEU A 123 -2.12 -13.36 -4.29
CA LEU A 123 -3.33 -12.64 -4.65
C LEU A 123 -3.85 -13.11 -6.01
N LYS A 124 -5.16 -13.03 -6.20
CA LYS A 124 -5.78 -13.28 -7.51
C LYS A 124 -5.13 -12.36 -8.57
N PRO A 125 -4.66 -12.89 -9.71
CA PRO A 125 -4.11 -12.07 -10.77
C PRO A 125 -5.11 -11.02 -11.26
N ASN A 126 -4.62 -9.82 -11.58
CA ASN A 126 -5.38 -8.69 -12.09
C ASN A 126 -6.63 -8.36 -11.25
N SER A 127 -6.50 -8.40 -9.92
CA SER A 127 -7.56 -8.03 -8.97
C SER A 127 -7.32 -6.67 -8.32
N LEU A 128 -6.05 -6.25 -8.18
CA LEU A 128 -5.71 -5.01 -7.52
C LEU A 128 -5.93 -3.81 -8.43
N HIS A 129 -6.66 -2.81 -7.93
CA HIS A 129 -6.82 -1.49 -8.52
C HIS A 129 -5.86 -0.47 -7.90
N SER A 130 -5.58 -0.57 -6.61
CA SER A 130 -4.60 0.28 -5.92
C SER A 130 -3.64 -0.57 -5.13
N PHE A 131 -2.35 -0.27 -5.26
CA PHE A 131 -1.32 -0.87 -4.42
C PHE A 131 -0.42 0.21 -3.83
N GLN A 132 -0.22 0.16 -2.53
CA GLN A 132 0.73 0.98 -1.81
C GLN A 132 1.72 0.08 -1.08
N LEU A 133 3.00 0.29 -1.36
CA LEU A 133 4.08 -0.36 -0.64
C LEU A 133 5.04 0.69 -0.13
N ARG A 134 5.20 0.71 1.19
CA ARG A 134 6.23 1.49 1.86
C ARG A 134 7.17 0.56 2.62
N ILE A 135 8.46 0.67 2.31
CA ILE A 135 9.48 -0.14 2.96
C ILE A 135 10.17 0.67 4.05
N ILE A 136 10.15 0.16 5.28
CA ILE A 136 10.93 0.68 6.38
C ILE A 136 12.34 0.09 6.27
N LYS A 137 13.36 0.95 6.18
CA LYS A 137 14.76 0.52 6.26
C LYS A 137 15.10 0.16 7.72
N PHE A 138 15.46 -1.09 7.96
CA PHE A 138 15.97 -1.59 9.24
C PHE A 138 17.49 -1.81 9.21
N SER A 139 18.08 -2.19 8.07
CA SER A 139 19.52 -2.34 7.88
C SER A 139 20.00 -1.70 6.57
N GLU A 140 21.31 -1.49 6.43
CA GLU A 140 21.92 -0.88 5.24
C GLU A 140 21.87 -1.79 4.00
N VAL A 141 21.71 -3.10 4.19
CA VAL A 141 21.61 -4.07 3.11
C VAL A 141 20.17 -4.17 2.63
N VAL A 142 19.77 -3.25 1.76
CA VAL A 142 18.54 -3.37 1.00
C VAL A 142 18.83 -4.23 -0.22
N GLY A 143 18.41 -5.50 -0.20
CA GLY A 143 18.36 -6.30 -1.42
C GLY A 143 17.61 -5.54 -2.51
N THR A 144 18.05 -5.64 -3.76
CA THR A 144 17.41 -4.95 -4.88
C THR A 144 15.97 -5.43 -5.03
N ILE A 145 15.01 -4.54 -4.73
CA ILE A 145 13.59 -4.87 -4.88
C ILE A 145 13.12 -4.45 -6.26
N SER A 146 12.75 -5.45 -7.05
CA SER A 146 12.19 -5.27 -8.39
C SER A 146 10.69 -5.06 -8.30
N LEU A 147 10.24 -3.83 -8.58
CA LEU A 147 8.81 -3.51 -8.70
C LEU A 147 8.13 -4.34 -9.80
N GLU A 148 8.86 -4.67 -10.86
CA GLU A 148 8.35 -5.48 -11.95
C GLU A 148 7.99 -6.89 -11.47
N ASP A 149 8.84 -7.50 -10.64
CA ASP A 149 8.59 -8.83 -10.08
C ASP A 149 7.42 -8.83 -9.08
N ILE A 150 7.27 -7.76 -8.30
CA ILE A 150 6.16 -7.57 -7.36
C ILE A 150 4.83 -7.45 -8.10
N LEU A 151 4.82 -6.76 -9.25
CA LEU A 151 3.59 -6.34 -9.93
C LEU A 151 3.22 -7.17 -11.17
N LYS A 152 4.06 -8.12 -11.60
CA LYS A 152 3.89 -8.89 -12.85
C LYS A 152 2.53 -9.58 -13.02
N HIS A 153 1.83 -9.88 -11.93
CA HIS A 153 0.51 -10.53 -11.98
C HIS A 153 -0.67 -9.56 -11.86
N GLN A 154 -0.42 -8.24 -11.80
CA GLN A 154 -1.43 -7.20 -11.58
C GLN A 154 -1.48 -6.16 -12.70
N GLU A 155 -0.76 -6.40 -13.81
CA GLU A 155 -0.59 -5.44 -14.90
C GLU A 155 -1.93 -5.01 -15.53
N GLY A 156 -2.88 -5.93 -15.66
CA GLY A 156 -4.14 -5.68 -16.34
C GLY A 156 -5.13 -4.82 -15.56
N SER A 157 -5.02 -4.75 -14.23
CA SER A 157 -6.01 -4.11 -13.35
C SER A 157 -5.49 -2.92 -12.57
N LEU A 158 -4.17 -2.80 -12.39
CA LEU A 158 -3.60 -1.77 -11.51
C LEU A 158 -3.81 -0.37 -12.08
N ARG A 159 -4.44 0.50 -11.28
CA ARG A 159 -4.76 1.89 -11.64
C ARG A 159 -3.92 2.90 -10.90
N ARG A 160 -3.56 2.60 -9.66
CA ARG A 160 -2.80 3.48 -8.77
C ARG A 160 -1.70 2.72 -8.07
N LEU A 161 -0.48 3.25 -8.14
CA LEU A 161 0.69 2.67 -7.49
C LEU A 161 1.31 3.70 -6.55
N TYR A 162 1.57 3.32 -5.31
CA TYR A 162 2.48 4.05 -4.43
C TYR A 162 3.66 3.14 -4.11
N TRP A 163 4.86 3.68 -4.26
CA TRP A 163 6.10 3.04 -3.87
C TRP A 163 6.99 4.02 -3.13
N GLY A 164 7.45 3.66 -1.94
CA GLY A 164 8.34 4.52 -1.17
C GLY A 164 9.27 3.73 -0.28
N HIS A 165 10.53 4.18 -0.18
CA HIS A 165 11.57 3.54 0.63
C HIS A 165 12.26 4.52 1.60
N ASN A 166 11.65 5.70 1.79
CA ASN A 166 12.21 6.79 2.57
C ASN A 166 12.02 6.61 4.08
N LYS A 167 12.99 7.14 4.85
CA LYS A 167 12.88 7.29 6.31
C LYS A 167 11.52 7.92 6.64
N THR A 168 10.80 7.30 7.57
CA THR A 168 9.48 7.78 7.97
C THR A 168 9.62 9.19 8.54
N ARG A 169 9.03 10.20 7.88
CA ARG A 169 8.88 11.53 8.48
C ARG A 169 8.06 11.40 9.76
N LYS A 170 8.58 11.89 10.89
CA LYS A 170 7.89 11.83 12.19
C LYS A 170 6.50 12.47 12.05
N GLY A 171 5.47 11.83 12.60
CA GLY A 171 4.10 12.33 12.63
C GLY A 171 3.23 12.04 11.40
N ARG A 172 3.78 11.50 10.31
CA ARG A 172 2.99 11.20 9.10
C ARG A 172 2.34 9.82 9.18
N VAL A 173 1.01 9.80 9.05
CA VAL A 173 0.22 8.56 8.95
C VAL A 173 0.12 8.16 7.47
N TYR A 174 0.92 7.17 7.06
CA TYR A 174 0.82 6.59 5.73
C TYR A 174 -0.39 5.64 5.66
N SER A 175 -1.26 5.85 4.67
CA SER A 175 -2.46 5.05 4.37
C SER A 175 -2.77 5.17 2.87
N LEU A 176 -3.76 4.42 2.37
CA LEU A 176 -4.18 4.54 0.97
C LEU A 176 -4.66 5.94 0.62
N GLN A 177 -5.09 6.71 1.63
CA GLN A 177 -5.45 8.12 1.47
C GLN A 177 -4.29 8.95 0.89
N GLU A 178 -3.03 8.52 1.00
CA GLU A 178 -1.91 9.20 0.34
C GLU A 178 -2.03 9.19 -1.19
N LEU A 179 -2.75 8.23 -1.79
CA LEU A 179 -3.06 8.23 -3.22
C LEU A 179 -4.13 9.28 -3.59
N ASP A 180 -4.98 9.67 -2.64
CA ASP A 180 -6.01 10.69 -2.85
C ASP A 180 -5.50 12.09 -2.53
N ARG A 181 -4.35 12.21 -1.85
CA ARG A 181 -3.74 13.49 -1.51
C ARG A 181 -2.99 14.06 -2.70
N VAL A 182 -3.45 15.22 -3.17
CA VAL A 182 -2.66 16.11 -4.02
C VAL A 182 -1.68 16.85 -3.11
N ILE A 183 -0.52 16.23 -2.86
CA ILE A 183 0.51 16.84 -2.03
C ILE A 183 1.23 17.88 -2.89
N LYS A 184 1.18 19.15 -2.47
CA LYS A 184 2.10 20.17 -2.92
C LYS A 184 3.49 19.77 -2.43
N VAL A 185 4.18 18.92 -3.20
CA VAL A 185 5.60 18.67 -3.01
C VAL A 185 6.29 20.01 -3.21
N GLU A 186 7.23 20.38 -2.34
CA GLU A 186 8.16 21.48 -2.65
C GLU A 186 8.67 21.24 -4.06
N CYS A 187 8.49 22.21 -4.97
CA CYS A 187 8.83 22.05 -6.37
C CYS A 187 10.26 21.51 -6.46
N ARG A 188 10.39 20.24 -6.84
CA ARG A 188 11.69 19.72 -7.25
C ARG A 188 12.07 20.51 -8.48
N ASP A 189 13.34 20.90 -8.55
CA ASP A 189 13.91 21.45 -9.77
C ASP A 189 13.63 20.46 -10.91
N ASP A 190 13.15 20.97 -12.05
CA ASP A 190 12.84 20.19 -13.25
C ASP A 190 14.08 19.46 -13.79
N ASN A 191 15.28 19.88 -13.37
CA ASN A 191 16.55 19.24 -13.69
C ASN A 191 17.11 18.33 -12.59
N SER A 192 16.38 18.13 -11.49
CA SER A 192 16.85 17.30 -10.38
C SER A 192 17.09 15.84 -10.81
N GLN A 193 18.19 15.26 -10.30
CA GLN A 193 18.50 13.85 -10.52
C GLN A 193 17.38 12.94 -10.00
N GLU A 194 16.75 13.30 -8.88
CA GLU A 194 15.61 12.56 -8.31
C GLU A 194 14.44 12.46 -9.29
N LEU A 195 14.11 13.54 -10.01
CA LEU A 195 13.05 13.52 -11.02
C LEU A 195 13.42 12.59 -12.18
N ARG A 196 14.66 12.64 -12.66
CA ARG A 196 15.15 11.75 -13.73
C ARG A 196 15.09 10.28 -13.33
N ASP A 197 15.44 9.98 -12.08
CA ASP A 197 15.40 8.62 -11.53
C ASP A 197 13.96 8.11 -11.42
N ASP A 198 13.05 8.93 -10.89
CA ASP A 198 11.62 8.62 -10.79
C ASP A 198 11.01 8.40 -12.19
N LEU A 199 11.28 9.30 -13.16
CA LEU A 199 10.82 9.15 -14.55
C LEU A 199 11.39 7.88 -15.21
N THR A 200 12.65 7.55 -14.97
CA THR A 200 13.28 6.31 -15.47
C THR A 200 12.59 5.08 -14.89
N GLN A 201 12.25 5.11 -13.60
CA GLN A 201 11.52 4.02 -12.96
C GLN A 201 10.10 3.87 -13.51
N ILE A 202 9.38 4.98 -13.72
CA ILE A 202 8.06 4.97 -14.37
C ILE A 202 8.15 4.43 -15.80
N ARG A 203 9.17 4.83 -16.57
CA ARG A 203 9.43 4.33 -17.92
C ARG A 203 9.62 2.82 -17.94
N LYS A 204 10.35 2.25 -16.97
CA LYS A 204 10.54 0.80 -16.82
C LYS A 204 9.22 0.08 -16.53
N ILE A 205 8.42 0.59 -15.60
CA ILE A 205 7.08 0.05 -15.28
C ILE A 205 6.20 0.06 -16.53
N LEU A 206 6.18 1.17 -17.25
CA LEU A 206 5.31 1.39 -18.41
C LEU A 206 5.87 0.85 -19.73
N ARG A 207 7.00 0.15 -19.71
CA ARG A 207 7.65 -0.33 -20.92
C ARG A 207 6.71 -1.24 -21.73
N GLY A 208 6.54 -0.92 -23.02
CA GLY A 208 5.62 -1.63 -23.91
C GLY A 208 4.16 -1.32 -23.60
N THR A 209 3.28 -2.34 -23.65
CA THR A 209 1.84 -2.20 -23.36
C THR A 209 1.48 -2.61 -21.92
N ARG A 210 2.45 -2.66 -21.01
CA ARG A 210 2.24 -3.04 -19.60
C ARG A 210 1.44 -1.96 -18.88
N PHE A 211 0.65 -2.38 -17.89
CA PHE A 211 -0.13 -1.48 -17.02
C PHE A 211 -1.06 -0.51 -17.76
N PRO A 212 -1.93 -0.98 -18.68
CA PRO A 212 -2.77 -0.11 -19.50
C PRO A 212 -3.73 0.77 -18.68
N GLN A 213 -4.15 0.32 -17.50
CA GLN A 213 -5.08 1.06 -16.62
C GLN A 213 -4.38 2.00 -15.63
N LEU A 214 -3.04 1.97 -15.55
CA LEU A 214 -2.29 2.77 -14.59
C LEU A 214 -2.37 4.24 -14.98
N ARG A 215 -2.94 5.04 -14.08
CA ARG A 215 -3.20 6.49 -14.27
C ARG A 215 -2.47 7.36 -13.26
N GLN A 216 -2.00 6.77 -12.16
CA GLN A 216 -1.32 7.49 -11.09
C GLN A 216 -0.19 6.63 -10.51
N VAL A 217 0.98 7.24 -10.36
CA VAL A 217 2.13 6.67 -9.66
C VAL A 217 2.62 7.67 -8.63
N VAL A 218 2.83 7.22 -7.41
CA VAL A 218 3.45 8.00 -6.34
C VAL A 218 4.77 7.33 -5.99
N LEU A 219 5.89 7.95 -6.38
CA LEU A 219 7.23 7.48 -6.05
C LEU A 219 7.82 8.39 -4.98
N ASN A 220 8.22 7.82 -3.84
CA ASN A 220 8.91 8.55 -2.78
C ASN A 220 8.20 9.84 -2.32
N GLU A 221 6.86 9.79 -2.29
CA GLU A 221 5.96 10.91 -1.94
C GLU A 221 5.76 11.96 -3.06
N CYS A 222 6.31 11.74 -4.25
CA CYS A 222 6.06 12.52 -5.46
C CYS A 222 5.00 11.87 -6.33
N CYS A 223 3.95 12.62 -6.66
CA CYS A 223 2.82 12.12 -7.46
C CYS A 223 2.99 12.45 -8.93
N TYR A 224 2.71 11.47 -9.79
CA TYR A 224 2.78 11.54 -11.24
C TYR A 224 1.48 10.99 -11.84
N PHE A 225 0.95 11.69 -12.83
CA PHE A 225 -0.19 11.24 -13.62
C PHE A 225 0.28 10.70 -14.96
N ILE A 226 -0.38 9.64 -15.43
CA ILE A 226 -0.10 9.04 -16.73
C ILE A 226 -1.21 9.43 -17.69
N LYS A 227 -0.86 10.18 -18.73
CA LYS A 227 -1.74 10.50 -19.85
C LYS A 227 -1.41 9.59 -21.02
N ARG A 228 -2.43 8.99 -21.63
CA ARG A 228 -2.30 8.10 -22.79
C ARG A 228 -3.16 8.65 -23.91
N HIS A 229 -2.54 9.15 -24.97
CA HIS A 229 -3.25 9.54 -26.19
C HIS A 229 -3.34 8.37 -27.19
N SER A 230 -2.36 7.49 -27.18
CA SER A 230 -2.32 6.22 -27.91
C SER A 230 -1.48 5.20 -27.14
N LYS A 231 -1.28 3.99 -27.70
CA LYS A 231 -0.37 2.99 -27.12
C LYS A 231 1.09 3.44 -27.11
N GLU A 232 1.46 4.32 -28.05
CA GLU A 232 2.82 4.81 -28.25
C GLU A 232 3.03 6.21 -27.64
N ASN A 233 1.94 6.97 -27.46
CA ASN A 233 1.97 8.32 -26.91
C ASN A 233 1.56 8.32 -25.44
N ILE A 234 2.54 8.08 -24.58
CA ILE A 234 2.39 8.04 -23.13
C ILE A 234 3.21 9.18 -22.52
N TYR A 235 2.51 10.05 -21.79
CA TYR A 235 3.08 11.19 -21.11
C TYR A 235 2.99 11.01 -19.61
N VAL A 236 4.04 11.42 -18.91
CA VAL A 236 4.06 11.51 -17.46
C VAL A 236 4.01 12.98 -17.06
N VAL A 237 3.04 13.32 -16.22
CA VAL A 237 2.82 14.69 -15.74
C VAL A 237 3.02 14.70 -14.22
N PRO A 238 4.12 15.29 -13.72
CA PRO A 238 4.29 15.52 -12.29
C PRO A 238 3.15 16.37 -11.71
N CYS A 239 2.68 16.06 -10.51
CA CYS A 239 1.51 16.73 -9.93
C CYS A 239 1.75 18.22 -9.61
N ASN A 240 3.01 18.61 -9.38
CA ASN A 240 3.41 19.99 -9.08
C ASN A 240 3.22 20.94 -10.27
N THR A 241 3.24 20.46 -11.52
CA THR A 241 3.10 21.29 -12.73
C THR A 241 1.62 21.60 -13.05
N ILE A 242 0.69 20.85 -12.47
CA ILE A 242 -0.76 21.08 -12.60
C ILE A 242 -1.21 22.25 -11.72
N MET A 243 -0.48 22.55 -10.65
CA MET A 243 -0.82 23.61 -9.68
C MET A 243 -0.12 24.95 -9.92
N SER A 244 0.80 25.06 -10.89
CA SER A 244 1.41 26.33 -11.27
C SER A 244 0.55 27.05 -12.31
N THR A 245 -0.63 27.52 -11.90
CA THR A 245 -1.63 28.15 -12.78
C THR A 245 -1.25 29.51 -13.38
N ASN A 246 0.02 29.94 -13.39
CA ASN A 246 0.40 31.25 -13.96
C ASN A 246 1.48 31.22 -15.05
N ASN A 247 2.07 30.08 -15.42
CA ASN A 247 2.97 29.99 -16.58
C ASN A 247 2.62 28.73 -17.40
N ASN A 248 2.17 28.93 -18.64
CA ASN A 248 1.60 27.93 -19.55
C ASN A 248 2.58 26.87 -20.09
N ASN A 249 3.62 26.51 -19.34
CA ASN A 249 4.51 25.40 -19.70
C ASN A 249 4.17 24.19 -18.83
N LEU A 250 3.09 23.48 -19.19
CA LEU A 250 2.83 22.13 -18.67
C LEU A 250 4.01 21.24 -19.08
N LEU A 251 4.86 20.89 -18.11
CA LEU A 251 5.94 19.93 -18.33
C LEU A 251 5.32 18.54 -18.46
N GLU A 252 5.15 18.12 -19.70
CA GLU A 252 4.76 16.76 -20.06
C GLU A 252 5.98 16.03 -20.60
N TYR A 253 6.33 14.90 -19.98
CA TYR A 253 7.48 14.10 -20.39
C TYR A 253 7.02 12.95 -21.26
N ASN A 254 7.41 12.96 -22.54
CA ASN A 254 7.17 11.83 -23.44
C ASN A 254 8.13 10.68 -23.09
N LEU A 255 7.56 9.51 -22.81
CA LEU A 255 8.33 8.33 -22.41
C LEU A 255 8.88 7.51 -23.57
N PHE A 256 8.63 7.83 -24.84
CA PHE A 256 9.04 6.98 -25.97
C PHE A 256 9.65 7.73 -27.15
N VAL A 257 10.09 8.97 -26.91
CA VAL A 257 11.03 9.68 -27.78
C VAL A 257 12.47 9.36 -27.35
#